data_AF-A0A9D6YRC6-F1
#
_entry.id   AF-A0A9D6YRC6-F1
#
_cell.length_a   1.000
_cell.length_b   1.000
_cell.length_c   1.000
_cell.angle_alpha   90.00
_cell.angle_beta   90.00
_cell.angle_gamma   90.00
#
_symmetry.space_group_name_H-M   'P 1'
#
loop_
_entity.id
_entity.type
_entity.pdbx_description
1 polymer ?
#
loop_
_entity_poly.entity_id
_entity_poly.type
_entity_poly.pdbx_seq_one_letter_code
_entity_poly.pdbx_strand_id
1 'polypeptide(L)'
;MGFKCGIVGLPNVGKSTLFNALTQTAAAQAANYPFCTIEPNVGEVAVPDPRLEELARIAGSKEIIPTRLTFVDIAGLVRGASKGEGLGNQFLANIRECDAIAHVVRCFEDGDVTHVEGGVDPIRDVETIETELMLADLDSLEKRVVALEKKAKGGDKEAKELLDLMNRCLVLLREGKPARLATVKPEER
;
A
#
# COMPACT_ATOMS: atom_id res chain seq x y z
N MET A 1 -9.28 -14.56 -2.31
CA MET A 1 -8.75 -13.25 -1.85
C MET A 1 -7.43 -13.06 -2.55
N GLY A 2 -7.29 -12.00 -3.34
CA GLY A 2 -6.07 -11.69 -4.08
C GLY A 2 -5.25 -10.65 -3.31
N PHE A 3 -3.93 -10.78 -3.32
CA PHE A 3 -3.00 -9.83 -2.72
C PHE A 3 -2.91 -8.56 -3.59
N LYS A 4 -3.18 -7.40 -3.00
CA LYS A 4 -3.12 -6.09 -3.65
C LYS A 4 -1.95 -5.26 -3.13
N CYS A 5 -1.05 -4.86 -4.03
CA CYS A 5 0.06 -3.96 -3.74
C CYS A 5 -0.21 -2.58 -4.34
N GLY A 6 -0.38 -1.57 -3.50
CA GLY A 6 -0.52 -0.18 -3.92
C GLY A 6 0.84 0.44 -4.24
N ILE A 7 1.01 0.98 -5.44
CA ILE A 7 2.19 1.75 -5.81
C ILE A 7 1.97 3.20 -5.42
N VAL A 8 2.80 3.72 -4.53
CA VAL A 8 2.75 5.10 -4.02
C VAL A 8 4.04 5.83 -4.32
N GLY A 9 3.99 7.16 -4.32
CA GLY A 9 5.15 8.01 -4.50
C GLY A 9 4.71 9.45 -4.72
N LEU A 10 5.67 10.37 -4.61
CA LEU A 10 5.42 11.77 -4.96
C LEU A 10 5.18 11.92 -6.47
N PRO A 11 4.64 13.07 -6.93
CA PRO A 11 4.59 13.38 -8.36
C PRO A 11 5.97 13.27 -9.02
N ASN A 12 6.01 12.85 -10.28
CA ASN A 12 7.21 12.79 -11.12
C ASN A 12 8.35 11.85 -10.65
N VAL A 13 8.06 10.88 -9.77
CA VAL A 13 9.06 9.88 -9.32
C VAL A 13 9.21 8.67 -10.27
N GLY A 14 8.45 8.63 -11.36
CA GLY A 14 8.42 7.48 -12.30
C GLY A 14 7.39 6.41 -11.96
N LYS A 15 6.46 6.68 -11.04
CA LYS A 15 5.38 5.76 -10.61
C LYS A 15 4.58 5.17 -11.78
N SER A 16 4.02 6.02 -12.64
CA SER A 16 3.21 5.55 -13.78
C SER A 16 4.07 4.85 -14.84
N THR A 17 5.34 5.22 -14.99
CA THR A 17 6.28 4.50 -15.86
C THR A 17 6.51 3.08 -15.36
N LEU A 18 6.75 2.90 -14.05
CA LEU A 18 6.90 1.59 -13.43
C LEU A 18 5.61 0.77 -13.57
N PHE A 19 4.45 1.35 -13.27
CA PHE A 19 3.17 0.68 -13.41
C PHE A 19 2.94 0.22 -14.86
N ASN A 20 3.16 1.09 -15.85
CA ASN A 20 3.02 0.75 -17.25
C ASN A 20 3.98 -0.38 -17.67
N ALA A 21 5.21 -0.40 -17.17
CA ALA A 21 6.14 -1.50 -17.45
C ALA A 21 5.65 -2.83 -16.88
N LEU A 22 5.11 -2.81 -15.66
CA LEU A 22 4.51 -3.99 -15.02
C LEU A 22 3.27 -4.48 -15.79
N THR A 23 2.39 -3.57 -16.20
CA THR A 23 1.13 -3.92 -16.89
C THR A 23 1.31 -4.26 -18.36
N GLN A 24 2.34 -3.75 -19.05
CA GLN A 24 2.69 -4.19 -20.41
C GLN A 24 3.13 -5.66 -20.43
N THR A 25 3.91 -6.07 -19.43
CA THR A 25 4.30 -7.47 -19.24
C THR A 25 3.07 -8.34 -18.96
N ALA A 26 2.13 -7.83 -18.17
CA ALA A 26 0.85 -8.49 -17.91
C ALA A 26 -0.03 -8.60 -19.17
N ALA A 27 -0.16 -7.54 -19.97
CA ALA A 27 -0.97 -7.53 -21.19
C ALA A 27 -0.45 -8.53 -22.23
N ALA A 28 0.88 -8.67 -22.36
CA ALA A 28 1.49 -9.69 -23.21
C ALA A 28 1.16 -11.12 -22.74
N GLN A 29 0.97 -11.34 -21.44
CA GLN A 29 0.62 -12.64 -20.84
C GLN A 29 -0.90 -12.88 -20.74
N ALA A 30 -1.70 -11.83 -20.70
CA ALA A 30 -3.15 -11.85 -20.51
C ALA A 30 -3.94 -12.13 -21.80
N ALA A 31 -3.28 -12.10 -22.98
CA ALA A 31 -3.88 -12.49 -24.26
C ALA A 31 -4.55 -13.90 -24.25
N ASN A 32 -4.24 -14.72 -23.24
CA ASN A 32 -4.79 -16.06 -23.06
C ASN A 32 -6.02 -16.15 -22.12
N TYR A 33 -6.49 -15.06 -21.49
CA TYR A 33 -7.56 -15.10 -20.47
C TYR A 33 -8.69 -14.07 -20.72
N PRO A 34 -9.87 -14.48 -21.23
CA PRO A 34 -10.91 -13.58 -21.76
C PRO A 34 -11.75 -12.75 -20.77
N PHE A 35 -11.45 -12.76 -19.46
CA PHE A 35 -12.37 -12.24 -18.42
C PHE A 35 -11.77 -11.20 -17.46
N CYS A 36 -10.57 -10.68 -17.72
CA CYS A 36 -9.96 -9.68 -16.84
C CYS A 36 -10.59 -8.30 -17.10
N THR A 37 -11.30 -7.74 -16.10
CA THR A 37 -11.67 -6.32 -16.10
C THR A 37 -10.39 -5.51 -15.88
N ILE A 38 -9.99 -4.73 -16.89
CA ILE A 38 -8.84 -3.82 -16.80
C ILE A 38 -9.37 -2.49 -16.25
N GLU A 39 -9.33 -2.33 -14.93
CA GLU A 39 -9.39 -0.98 -14.37
C GLU A 39 -8.10 -0.24 -14.77
N PRO A 40 -8.16 1.02 -15.22
CA PRO A 40 -6.99 1.71 -15.81
C PRO A 40 -5.80 1.82 -14.85
N ASN A 41 -6.06 1.74 -13.54
CA ASN A 41 -5.06 1.84 -12.48
C ASN A 41 -4.85 0.51 -11.74
N VAL A 42 -5.35 -0.62 -12.24
CA VAL A 42 -5.15 -1.94 -11.63
C VAL A 42 -4.57 -2.91 -12.66
N GLY A 43 -3.51 -3.63 -12.29
CA GLY A 43 -2.85 -4.59 -13.16
C GLY A 43 -2.53 -5.90 -12.43
N GLU A 44 -2.83 -7.04 -13.06
CA GLU A 44 -2.42 -8.35 -12.55
C GLU A 44 -1.13 -8.81 -13.22
N VAL A 45 -0.09 -9.06 -12.42
CA VAL A 45 1.23 -9.46 -12.92
C VAL A 45 1.52 -10.88 -12.45
N ALA A 46 1.96 -11.75 -13.36
CA ALA A 46 2.39 -13.10 -13.00
C ALA A 46 3.67 -13.04 -12.15
N VAL A 47 3.72 -13.85 -11.09
CA VAL A 47 4.95 -13.97 -10.29
C VAL A 47 5.95 -14.84 -11.06
N PRO A 48 7.14 -14.30 -11.38
CA PRO A 48 8.17 -15.08 -12.04
C PRO A 48 8.70 -16.13 -11.06
N ASP A 49 8.48 -17.41 -11.38
CA ASP A 49 8.94 -18.54 -10.58
C ASP A 49 9.57 -19.62 -11.47
N PRO A 50 10.92 -19.73 -11.52
CA PRO A 50 11.60 -20.70 -12.37
C PRO A 50 11.29 -22.15 -11.97
N ARG A 51 10.77 -22.38 -10.76
CA ARG A 51 10.38 -23.73 -10.30
C ARG A 51 9.19 -24.27 -11.09
N LEU A 52 8.30 -23.39 -11.56
CA LEU A 52 7.12 -23.81 -12.32
C LEU A 52 7.51 -24.44 -13.66
N GLU A 53 8.52 -23.88 -14.33
CA GLU A 53 9.04 -24.42 -15.59
C GLU A 53 9.64 -25.81 -15.41
N GLU A 54 10.44 -25.98 -14.35
CA GLU A 54 11.06 -27.28 -14.06
C GLU A 54 10.03 -28.35 -13.69
N LEU A 55 9.04 -28.00 -12.86
CA LEU A 55 7.94 -28.90 -12.51
C LEU A 55 7.10 -29.28 -13.73
N ALA A 56 6.78 -28.32 -14.59
CA ALA A 56 6.03 -28.57 -15.82
C ALA A 56 6.78 -29.51 -16.77
N ARG A 57 8.10 -29.35 -16.86
CA ARG A 57 8.98 -30.24 -17.64
C ARG A 57 8.99 -31.67 -17.10
N ILE A 58 9.08 -31.84 -15.78
CA ILE A 58 9.07 -33.16 -15.13
C ILE A 58 7.70 -33.84 -15.28
N ALA A 59 6.61 -33.09 -15.09
CA ALA A 59 5.25 -33.62 -15.10
C ALA A 59 4.67 -33.79 -16.53
N GLY A 60 5.28 -33.16 -17.55
CA GLY A 60 4.73 -33.12 -18.90
C GLY A 60 3.47 -32.25 -19.01
N SER A 61 3.39 -31.18 -18.22
CA SER A 61 2.21 -30.31 -18.18
C SER A 61 1.99 -29.57 -19.51
N LYS A 62 0.73 -29.49 -19.95
CA LYS A 62 0.35 -28.78 -21.19
C LYS A 62 0.38 -27.26 -21.06
N GLU A 63 0.18 -26.75 -19.86
CA GLU A 63 0.12 -25.33 -19.55
C GLU A 63 0.76 -25.07 -18.17
N ILE A 64 1.36 -23.89 -18.02
CA ILE A 64 1.87 -23.37 -16.75
C ILE A 64 0.94 -22.24 -16.32
N ILE A 65 0.34 -22.38 -15.14
CA ILE A 65 -0.53 -21.36 -14.54
C ILE A 65 0.23 -20.73 -13.37
N PRO A 66 0.83 -19.55 -13.54
CA PRO A 66 1.54 -18.88 -12.46
C PRO A 66 0.57 -18.27 -11.46
N THR A 67 1.03 -18.09 -10.22
CA THR A 67 0.34 -17.20 -9.28
C THR A 67 0.44 -15.76 -9.77
N ARG A 68 -0.56 -14.95 -9.45
CA ARG A 68 -0.66 -13.55 -9.87
C ARG A 68 -0.71 -12.62 -8.66
N LEU A 69 -0.09 -11.45 -8.79
CA LEU A 69 -0.20 -10.35 -7.83
C LEU A 69 -0.93 -9.19 -8.49
N THR A 70 -1.79 -8.52 -7.72
CA THR A 70 -2.49 -7.33 -8.19
C THR A 70 -1.71 -6.09 -7.76
N PHE A 71 -1.37 -5.23 -8.71
CA PHE A 71 -0.81 -3.91 -8.47
C PHE A 71 -1.87 -2.84 -8.71
N VAL A 72 -1.91 -1.84 -7.84
CA VAL A 72 -2.81 -0.69 -7.94
C VAL A 72 -1.97 0.58 -8.07
N ASP A 73 -2.11 1.34 -9.15
CA ASP A 73 -1.48 2.65 -9.29
C ASP A 73 -2.26 3.67 -8.46
N ILE A 74 -1.71 4.08 -7.32
CA ILE A 74 -2.36 5.05 -6.45
C ILE A 74 -1.95 6.44 -6.93
N ALA A 75 -2.92 7.35 -7.08
CA ALA A 75 -2.65 8.73 -7.50
C ALA A 75 -1.52 9.38 -6.66
N GLY A 76 -0.75 10.29 -7.26
CA GLY A 76 0.38 10.92 -6.55
C GLY A 76 -0.09 11.69 -5.31
N LEU A 77 0.59 11.48 -4.19
CA LEU A 77 0.31 12.19 -2.95
C LEU A 77 0.74 13.66 -3.06
N VAL A 78 -0.15 14.58 -2.70
CA VAL A 78 0.19 15.98 -2.47
C VAL A 78 0.16 16.21 -0.95
N ARG A 79 1.10 16.99 -0.42
CA ARG A 79 1.13 17.35 1.02
C ARG A 79 -0.23 17.84 1.49
N GLY A 80 -0.60 17.48 2.72
CA GLY A 80 -1.87 17.85 3.33
C GLY A 80 -3.02 16.88 3.04
N ALA A 81 -2.72 15.67 2.55
CA ALA A 81 -3.74 14.66 2.29
C ALA A 81 -4.51 14.26 3.55
N SER A 82 -3.82 14.23 4.69
CA SER A 82 -4.42 13.98 6.01
C SER A 82 -5.39 15.07 6.48
N LYS A 83 -5.34 16.29 5.90
CA LYS A 83 -6.22 17.41 6.28
C LYS A 83 -7.61 17.38 5.62
N GLY A 84 -7.88 16.37 4.77
CA GLY A 84 -9.22 16.10 4.25
C GLY A 84 -9.64 16.88 3.00
N GLU A 85 -8.73 17.57 2.33
CA GLU A 85 -9.02 18.20 1.03
C GLU A 85 -9.00 17.15 -0.09
N GLY A 86 -10.20 16.84 -0.61
CA GLY A 86 -10.48 16.15 -1.88
C GLY A 86 -9.58 14.97 -2.27
N LEU A 87 -8.47 15.27 -2.96
CA LEU A 87 -7.55 14.27 -3.50
C LEU A 87 -6.84 13.43 -2.43
N GLY A 88 -6.58 14.00 -1.25
CA GLY A 88 -5.90 13.31 -0.17
C GLY A 88 -6.70 12.16 0.45
N ASN A 89 -8.00 12.36 0.62
CA ASN A 89 -8.88 11.33 1.16
C ASN A 89 -9.09 10.17 0.19
N GLN A 90 -9.16 10.45 -1.12
CA GLN A 90 -9.25 9.40 -2.14
C GLN A 90 -7.96 8.56 -2.20
N PHE A 91 -6.80 9.20 -2.06
CA PHE A 91 -5.52 8.51 -1.94
C PHE A 91 -5.51 7.52 -0.75
N LEU A 92 -5.87 8.01 0.44
CA LEU A 92 -5.90 7.18 1.65
C LEU A 92 -6.95 6.06 1.56
N ALA A 93 -8.09 6.31 0.91
CA ALA A 93 -9.10 5.28 0.67
C ALA A 93 -8.55 4.14 -0.21
N ASN A 94 -7.87 4.47 -1.31
CA ASN A 94 -7.27 3.47 -2.19
C ASN A 94 -6.16 2.66 -1.50
N ILE A 95 -5.37 3.29 -0.63
CA ILE A 95 -4.37 2.58 0.20
C ILE A 95 -5.03 1.58 1.14
N ARG A 96 -6.16 1.94 1.76
CA ARG A 96 -6.89 1.04 2.68
C ARG A 96 -7.45 -0.20 2.00
N GLU A 97 -7.57 -0.20 0.67
CA GLU A 97 -7.95 -1.37 -0.11
C GLU A 97 -6.77 -2.26 -0.52
N CYS A 98 -5.54 -1.88 -0.17
CA CYS A 98 -4.32 -2.63 -0.47
C CYS A 98 -3.79 -3.37 0.77
N ASP A 99 -3.14 -4.51 0.52
CA ASP A 99 -2.48 -5.33 1.55
C ASP A 99 -1.02 -4.91 1.78
N ALA A 100 -0.40 -4.31 0.76
CA ALA A 100 0.97 -3.84 0.81
C ALA A 100 1.15 -2.53 0.04
N ILE A 101 2.23 -1.81 0.37
CA ILE A 101 2.61 -0.56 -0.27
C ILE A 101 4.00 -0.73 -0.91
N ALA A 102 4.11 -0.44 -2.21
CA ALA A 102 5.36 -0.27 -2.92
C ALA A 102 5.65 1.23 -3.09
N HIS A 103 6.61 1.74 -2.35
CA HIS A 103 6.97 3.16 -2.36
C HIS A 103 8.06 3.44 -3.41
N VAL A 104 7.70 4.17 -4.47
CA VAL A 104 8.62 4.64 -5.50
C VAL A 104 9.25 5.97 -5.06
N VAL A 105 10.57 5.96 -4.93
CA VAL A 105 11.37 7.11 -4.48
C VAL A 105 12.28 7.58 -5.61
N ARG A 106 12.30 8.88 -5.87
CA ARG A 106 13.15 9.47 -6.92
C ARG A 106 14.59 9.58 -6.42
N CYS A 107 15.49 8.87 -7.07
CA CYS A 107 16.95 8.91 -6.79
C CYS A 107 17.76 9.41 -7.99
N PHE A 108 17.18 10.28 -8.82
CA PHE A 108 17.82 10.85 -10.00
C PHE A 108 17.50 12.35 -10.12
N GLU A 109 18.48 13.12 -10.58
CA GLU A 109 18.31 14.52 -10.96
C GLU A 109 18.04 14.62 -12.46
N ASP A 110 17.11 15.49 -12.85
CA ASP A 110 16.79 15.78 -14.24
C ASP A 110 16.29 17.23 -14.31
N GLY A 111 16.94 18.05 -15.14
CA GLY A 111 16.63 19.48 -15.30
C GLY A 111 15.29 19.74 -15.97
N ASP A 112 14.75 18.76 -16.69
CA ASP A 112 13.45 18.85 -17.35
C ASP A 112 12.29 18.34 -16.47
N VAL A 113 12.60 17.78 -15.29
CA VAL A 113 11.60 17.18 -14.37
C VAL A 113 11.56 17.93 -13.05
N THR A 114 10.53 18.75 -12.87
CA THR A 114 10.32 19.52 -11.65
C THR A 114 10.04 18.65 -10.44
N HIS A 115 10.62 19.04 -9.30
CA HIS A 115 10.34 18.46 -7.99
C HIS A 115 9.39 19.37 -7.21
N VAL A 116 8.37 18.78 -6.57
CA VAL A 116 7.34 19.53 -5.81
C VAL A 116 7.93 20.36 -4.66
N GLU A 117 9.06 19.92 -4.10
CA GLU A 117 9.75 20.56 -2.97
C GLU A 117 11.03 21.33 -3.38
N GLY A 118 11.15 21.72 -4.66
CA GLY A 118 12.25 22.58 -5.14
C GLY A 118 13.62 21.90 -5.30
N GLY A 119 13.74 20.61 -4.98
CA GLY A 119 14.94 19.80 -5.20
C GLY A 119 14.70 18.33 -4.82
N VAL A 120 15.49 17.41 -5.38
CA VAL A 120 15.37 15.96 -5.12
C VAL A 120 16.03 15.62 -3.79
N ASP A 121 15.27 15.02 -2.87
CA ASP A 121 15.79 14.51 -1.60
C ASP A 121 15.03 13.22 -1.24
N PRO A 122 15.60 12.04 -1.56
CA PRO A 122 14.93 10.76 -1.36
C PRO A 122 14.48 10.51 0.08
N ILE A 123 15.25 10.97 1.07
CA ILE A 123 14.97 10.71 2.49
C ILE A 123 13.79 11.56 2.93
N ARG A 124 13.83 12.86 2.65
CA ARG A 124 12.72 13.78 2.94
C ARG A 124 11.43 13.35 2.24
N ASP A 125 11.52 12.86 1.02
CA ASP A 125 10.36 12.41 0.25
C ASP A 125 9.73 11.16 0.88
N VAL A 126 10.56 10.21 1.35
CA VAL A 126 10.10 9.05 2.11
C VAL A 126 9.39 9.47 3.41
N GLU A 127 10.03 10.36 4.18
CA GLU A 127 9.49 10.88 5.44
C GLU A 127 8.18 11.63 5.24
N THR A 128 8.03 12.35 4.12
CA THR A 128 6.80 13.08 3.79
C THR A 128 5.62 12.13 3.65
N ILE A 129 5.78 11.04 2.89
CA ILE A 129 4.69 10.06 2.72
C ILE A 129 4.42 9.31 4.03
N GLU A 130 5.47 8.84 4.72
CA GLU A 130 5.30 8.12 5.99
C GLU A 130 4.55 8.99 7.02
N THR A 131 4.88 10.29 7.09
CA THR A 131 4.21 11.23 7.99
C THR A 131 2.73 11.38 7.68
N GLU A 132 2.34 11.53 6.41
CA GLU A 132 0.93 11.64 6.02
C GLU A 132 0.14 10.37 6.34
N LEU A 133 0.74 9.19 6.15
CA LEU A 133 0.14 7.91 6.53
C LEU A 133 -0.03 7.80 8.04
N MET A 134 0.99 8.16 8.82
CA MET A 134 0.93 8.15 10.29
C MET A 134 -0.11 9.13 10.83
N LEU A 135 -0.26 10.32 10.23
CA LEU A 135 -1.29 11.29 10.61
C LEU A 135 -2.70 10.75 10.34
N ALA A 136 -2.90 10.08 9.20
CA ALA A 136 -4.18 9.45 8.87
C ALA A 136 -4.51 8.29 9.83
N ASP A 137 -3.52 7.49 10.22
CA ASP A 137 -3.68 6.43 11.23
C ASP A 137 -4.00 7.02 12.61
N LEU A 138 -3.28 8.07 13.01
CA LEU A 138 -3.48 8.75 14.30
C LEU A 138 -4.92 9.27 14.42
N ASP A 139 -5.39 10.07 13.44
CA ASP A 139 -6.75 10.59 13.42
C ASP A 139 -7.81 9.47 13.43
N SER A 140 -7.56 8.38 12.69
CA SER A 140 -8.47 7.23 12.65
C SER A 140 -8.55 6.50 13.99
N LEU A 141 -7.41 6.27 14.63
CA LEU A 141 -7.36 5.57 15.93
C LEU A 141 -7.94 6.43 17.05
N GLU A 142 -7.64 7.73 17.10
CA GLU A 142 -8.16 8.62 18.14
C GLU A 142 -9.70 8.69 18.12
N LYS A 143 -10.31 8.71 16.94
CA LYS A 143 -11.78 8.63 16.79
C LYS A 143 -12.36 7.30 17.26
N ARG A 144 -11.68 6.18 16.97
CA ARG A 144 -12.16 4.82 17.28
C ARG A 144 -12.01 4.48 18.77
N VAL A 145 -10.93 4.93 19.41
CA VAL A 145 -10.62 4.64 20.81
C VAL A 145 -11.72 5.14 21.75
N VAL A 146 -12.29 6.33 21.52
CA VAL A 146 -13.35 6.90 22.37
C VAL A 146 -14.58 5.98 22.47
N ALA A 147 -14.97 5.35 21.37
CA ALA A 147 -16.10 4.42 21.35
C ALA A 147 -15.72 3.06 22.00
N LEU A 148 -14.50 2.59 21.77
CA LEU A 148 -14.00 1.33 22.34
C LEU A 148 -13.83 1.42 23.86
N GLU A 149 -13.37 2.55 24.40
CA GLU A 149 -13.26 2.77 25.84
C GLU A 149 -14.61 2.60 26.56
N LYS A 150 -15.69 3.09 25.96
CA LYS A 150 -17.05 2.95 26.51
C LYS A 150 -17.47 1.48 26.56
N LYS A 151 -17.21 0.72 25.48
CA LYS A 151 -17.51 -0.72 25.41
C LYS A 151 -16.66 -1.55 26.37
N ALA A 152 -15.36 -1.27 26.44
CA ALA A 152 -14.42 -1.92 27.34
C ALA A 152 -14.80 -1.72 28.82
N LYS A 153 -15.23 -0.50 29.21
CA LYS A 153 -15.78 -0.23 30.55
C LYS A 153 -17.05 -1.01 30.85
N GLY A 154 -17.86 -1.30 29.81
CA GLY A 154 -19.06 -2.14 29.89
C GLY A 154 -18.78 -3.64 30.06
N GLY A 155 -17.53 -4.07 30.11
CA GLY A 155 -17.14 -5.46 30.37
C GLY A 155 -16.87 -6.31 29.12
N ASP A 156 -16.96 -5.73 27.94
CA ASP A 156 -16.64 -6.40 26.67
C ASP A 156 -15.13 -6.72 26.61
N LYS A 157 -14.81 -8.03 26.49
CA LYS A 157 -13.43 -8.52 26.47
C LYS A 157 -12.73 -8.24 25.15
N GLU A 158 -13.40 -8.41 24.03
CA GLU A 158 -12.85 -8.12 22.70
C GLU A 158 -12.55 -6.63 22.57
N ALA A 159 -13.45 -5.78 23.08
CA ALA A 159 -13.21 -4.33 23.10
C ALA A 159 -12.01 -3.95 23.97
N LYS A 160 -11.73 -4.66 25.07
CA LYS A 160 -10.55 -4.42 25.91
C LYS A 160 -9.24 -4.81 25.20
N GLU A 161 -9.22 -5.96 24.54
CA GLU A 161 -8.05 -6.44 23.79
C GLU A 161 -7.73 -5.52 22.61
N LEU A 162 -8.75 -5.14 21.83
CA LEU A 162 -8.57 -4.21 20.72
C LEU A 162 -8.13 -2.82 21.20
N LEU A 163 -8.68 -2.34 22.31
CA LEU A 163 -8.29 -1.06 22.92
C LEU A 163 -6.83 -1.07 23.38
N ASP A 164 -6.35 -2.18 23.97
CA ASP A 164 -4.95 -2.35 24.37
C ASP A 164 -3.99 -2.28 23.17
N LEU A 165 -4.32 -2.95 22.06
CA LEU A 165 -3.55 -2.86 20.82
C LEU A 165 -3.56 -1.45 20.24
N MET A 166 -4.73 -0.82 20.15
CA MET A 166 -4.86 0.55 19.63
C MET A 166 -4.06 1.56 20.45
N ASN A 167 -4.04 1.42 21.78
CA ASN A 167 -3.26 2.29 22.64
C ASN A 167 -1.76 2.13 22.41
N ARG A 168 -1.26 0.90 22.20
CA ARG A 168 0.15 0.67 21.81
C ARG A 168 0.49 1.35 20.48
N CYS A 169 -0.38 1.24 19.48
CA CYS A 169 -0.20 1.93 18.20
C CYS A 169 -0.22 3.46 18.36
N LEU A 170 -1.16 4.01 19.16
CA LEU A 170 -1.26 5.45 19.41
C LEU A 170 -0.01 6.03 20.07
N VAL A 171 0.62 5.29 21.00
CA VAL A 171 1.89 5.73 21.60
C VAL A 171 2.96 5.92 20.54
N LEU A 172 3.14 4.94 19.65
CA LEU A 172 4.12 5.03 18.56
C LEU A 172 3.82 6.19 17.62
N LEU A 173 2.57 6.31 17.16
CA LEU A 173 2.18 7.36 16.21
C LEU A 173 2.39 8.77 16.77
N ARG A 174 2.12 8.97 18.07
CA ARG A 174 2.39 10.25 18.77
C ARG A 174 3.88 10.55 18.93
N GLU A 175 4.73 9.53 18.92
CA GLU A 175 6.19 9.66 18.89
C GLU A 175 6.75 9.78 17.45
N GLY A 176 5.89 9.85 16.43
CA GLY A 176 6.32 9.90 15.02
C GLY A 176 6.84 8.57 14.50
N LYS A 177 6.42 7.45 15.11
CA LYS A 177 6.78 6.08 14.70
C LYS A 177 5.57 5.37 14.10
N PRO A 178 5.72 4.60 13.02
CA PRO A 178 4.60 3.97 12.36
C PRO A 178 4.01 2.81 13.17
N ALA A 179 2.70 2.60 13.07
CA ALA A 179 1.96 1.60 13.83
C ALA A 179 2.43 0.15 13.59
N ARG A 180 3.05 -0.13 12.43
CA ARG A 180 3.66 -1.44 12.11
C ARG A 180 4.78 -1.87 13.07
N LEU A 181 5.33 -0.93 13.85
CA LEU A 181 6.31 -1.23 14.89
C LEU A 181 5.68 -1.62 16.24
N ALA A 182 4.35 -1.59 16.35
CA ALA A 182 3.66 -2.04 17.55
C ALA A 182 3.94 -3.52 17.77
N THR A 183 4.22 -3.89 19.01
CA THR A 183 4.23 -5.30 19.40
C THR A 183 2.80 -5.81 19.28
N VAL A 184 2.57 -6.84 18.48
CA VAL A 184 1.27 -7.50 18.29
C VAL A 184 1.37 -8.90 18.90
N LYS A 185 0.47 -9.23 19.83
CA LYS A 185 0.43 -10.57 20.42
C LYS A 185 -0.12 -11.59 19.39
N PRO A 186 0.20 -12.89 19.49
CA PRO A 186 -0.29 -13.89 18.54
C PRO A 186 -1.81 -13.90 18.37
N GLU A 187 -2.55 -13.67 19.45
CA GLU A 187 -4.01 -13.57 19.50
C GLU A 187 -4.59 -12.28 18.89
N GLU A 188 -3.73 -11.30 18.56
CA GLU A 188 -4.13 -9.98 18.04
C GLU A 188 -3.85 -9.81 16.53
N ARG A 189 -3.25 -10.83 15.88
CA ARG A 189 -2.84 -10.80 14.47
C ARG A 189 -3.95 -11.11 13.48
#